data_AF-A0A0B7AFP4-F1
#
_entry.id   AF-A0A0B7AFP4-F1
#
_cell.length_a   1.000
_cell.length_b   1.000
_cell.length_c   1.000
_cell.angle_alpha   90.00
_cell.angle_beta   90.00
_cell.angle_gamma   90.00
#
_symmetry.space_group_name_H-M   'P 1'
#
loop_
_entity.id
_entity.type
_entity.pdbx_description
1 polymer ?
#
loop_
_entity_poly.entity_id
_entity_poly.type
_entity_poly.pdbx_seq_one_letter_code
_entity_poly.pdbx_strand_id
1 'polypeptide(L)'
;QQKFNLLREESEGYSKLITELNSDVIRKTAWEQVLQNIKSLIGCFDLDPNRVLDTILEAFECHPEDHVFYIPLLRAYIIDKLTLCHILGFKFHFRESADWSTPKSLFTCAALLLKHELVDL
;
A
#
# COMPACT_ATOMS: atom_id res chain seq x y z
N GLN A 1 -13.92 -5.25 17.28
CA GLN A 1 -12.95 -6.36 17.10
C GLN A 1 -11.56 -5.72 17.04
N GLN A 2 -10.58 -6.20 17.83
CA GLN A 2 -9.22 -5.63 17.84
C GLN A 2 -8.51 -6.02 16.54
N LYS A 3 -8.13 -5.04 15.72
CA LYS A 3 -7.20 -5.24 14.59
C LYS A 3 -5.86 -4.64 14.96
N PHE A 4 -4.78 -5.32 14.59
CA PHE A 4 -3.42 -4.86 14.90
C PHE A 4 -2.97 -3.85 13.85
N ASN A 5 -2.80 -2.61 14.29
CA ASN A 5 -2.46 -1.48 13.44
C ASN A 5 -0.96 -1.16 13.50
N LEU A 6 -0.26 -1.60 14.53
CA LEU A 6 1.16 -1.31 14.74
C LEU A 6 2.03 -2.54 14.52
N LEU A 7 3.20 -2.35 13.93
CA LEU A 7 4.18 -3.42 13.69
C LEU A 7 4.58 -4.18 14.97
N ARG A 8 4.58 -3.48 16.11
CA ARG A 8 4.93 -4.08 17.41
C ARG A 8 3.83 -4.96 18.00
N GLU A 9 2.59 -4.78 17.53
CA GLU A 9 1.44 -5.56 18.00
C GLU A 9 1.42 -6.93 17.32
N GLU A 10 1.80 -6.98 16.03
CA GLU A 10 1.86 -8.20 15.26
C GLU A 10 3.04 -8.15 14.27
N SER A 11 4.23 -8.54 14.73
CA SER A 11 5.44 -8.40 13.91
C SER A 11 5.57 -9.44 12.80
N GLU A 12 4.97 -10.62 12.94
CA GLU A 12 5.14 -11.74 12.00
C GLU A 12 4.35 -11.51 10.71
N GLY A 13 3.06 -11.22 10.82
CA GLY A 13 2.17 -10.94 9.69
C GLY A 13 2.57 -9.68 8.93
N TYR A 14 2.97 -8.58 9.60
CA TYR A 14 3.53 -7.42 8.88
C TYR A 14 4.87 -7.75 8.18
N SER A 15 5.74 -8.57 8.78
CA SER A 15 6.99 -8.99 8.12
C SER A 15 6.70 -9.85 6.89
N LYS A 16 5.72 -10.75 6.97
CA LYS A 16 5.26 -11.58 5.85
C LYS A 16 4.63 -10.73 4.74
N LEU A 17 3.81 -9.74 5.10
CA LEU A 17 3.23 -8.79 4.16
C LEU A 17 4.31 -8.00 3.40
N ILE A 18 5.28 -7.44 4.12
CA ILE A 18 6.38 -6.67 3.50
C ILE A 18 7.22 -7.58 2.59
N THR A 19 7.48 -8.81 3.03
CA THR A 19 8.25 -9.79 2.23
C THR A 19 7.50 -10.18 0.96
N GLU A 20 6.18 -10.41 1.05
CA GLU A 20 5.33 -10.68 -0.10
C GLU A 20 5.45 -9.53 -1.10
N LEU A 21 5.17 -8.29 -0.66
CA LEU A 21 5.12 -7.06 -1.48
C LEU A 21 6.46 -6.64 -2.11
N ASN A 22 7.59 -7.03 -1.54
CA ASN A 22 8.92 -6.65 -2.04
C ASN A 22 9.68 -7.81 -2.68
N SER A 23 9.08 -8.99 -2.81
CA SER A 23 9.78 -10.13 -3.41
C SER A 23 9.99 -9.92 -4.91
N ASP A 24 11.18 -10.25 -5.43
CA ASP A 24 11.41 -10.27 -6.89
C ASP A 24 10.50 -11.28 -7.64
N VAL A 25 9.88 -12.18 -6.88
CA VAL A 25 8.86 -13.12 -7.35
C VAL A 25 7.58 -12.39 -7.77
N ILE A 26 7.25 -11.23 -7.16
CA ILE A 26 6.11 -10.39 -7.58
C ILE A 26 6.23 -9.94 -9.03
N ARG A 27 7.43 -9.58 -9.50
CA ARG A 27 7.60 -9.16 -10.90
C ARG A 27 7.28 -10.27 -11.91
N LYS A 28 7.12 -11.51 -11.42
CA LYS A 28 6.74 -12.70 -12.20
C LYS A 28 5.38 -13.28 -11.78
N THR A 29 4.77 -12.77 -10.72
CA THR A 29 3.55 -13.31 -10.12
C THR A 29 2.38 -12.39 -10.41
N ALA A 30 1.22 -12.98 -10.71
CA ALA A 30 0.00 -12.23 -10.99
C ALA A 30 -0.49 -11.50 -9.73
N TRP A 31 -0.95 -10.25 -9.86
CA TRP A 31 -1.44 -9.42 -8.75
C TRP A 31 -2.61 -10.07 -8.01
N GLU A 32 -3.39 -10.91 -8.70
CA GLU A 32 -4.49 -11.69 -8.15
C GLU A 32 -4.02 -12.65 -7.05
N GLN A 33 -2.89 -13.32 -7.26
CA GLN A 33 -2.35 -14.26 -6.28
C GLN A 33 -1.86 -13.51 -5.03
N VAL A 34 -1.17 -12.38 -5.23
CA VAL A 34 -0.71 -11.53 -4.15
C VAL A 34 -1.89 -10.99 -3.34
N LEU A 35 -2.97 -10.58 -4.01
CA LEU A 35 -4.21 -10.15 -3.34
C LEU A 35 -4.80 -11.24 -2.45
N GLN A 36 -4.81 -12.51 -2.90
CA GLN A 36 -5.27 -13.61 -2.07
C GLN A 36 -4.37 -13.81 -0.85
N ASN A 37 -3.05 -13.78 -1.05
CA ASN A 37 -2.08 -13.91 0.04
C ASN A 37 -2.26 -12.80 1.08
N ILE A 38 -2.44 -11.54 0.64
CA ILE A 38 -2.71 -10.41 1.53
C ILE A 38 -4.01 -10.62 2.32
N LYS A 39 -5.09 -11.06 1.68
CA LYS A 39 -6.36 -11.35 2.36
C LYS A 39 -6.21 -12.46 3.41
N SER A 40 -5.45 -13.51 3.10
CA SER A 40 -5.11 -14.56 4.06
C SER A 40 -4.29 -14.02 5.22
N LEU A 41 -3.29 -13.17 4.99
CA LEU A 41 -2.51 -12.56 6.07
C LEU A 41 -3.37 -11.68 6.98
N ILE A 42 -4.27 -10.86 6.43
CA ILE A 42 -5.22 -10.07 7.21
C ILE A 42 -6.07 -10.96 8.12
N GLY A 43 -6.58 -12.08 7.60
CA GLY A 43 -7.41 -13.00 8.38
C GLY A 43 -6.66 -13.85 9.39
N CYS A 44 -5.43 -14.25 9.09
CA CYS A 44 -4.61 -15.09 9.96
C CYS A 44 -3.97 -14.32 11.12
N PHE A 45 -3.63 -13.05 10.89
CA PHE A 45 -2.89 -12.22 11.84
C PHE A 45 -3.70 -11.00 12.31
N ASP A 46 -4.99 -10.91 12.00
CA ASP A 46 -5.87 -9.81 12.38
C ASP A 46 -5.32 -8.40 12.03
N LEU A 47 -4.64 -8.29 10.88
CA LEU A 47 -4.01 -7.03 10.45
C LEU A 47 -5.05 -5.95 10.15
N ASP A 48 -4.74 -4.70 10.47
CA ASP A 48 -5.58 -3.57 10.11
C ASP A 48 -5.54 -3.29 8.59
N PRO A 49 -6.69 -3.32 7.87
CA PRO A 49 -6.71 -3.14 6.42
C PRO A 49 -6.20 -1.79 5.94
N ASN A 50 -6.33 -0.72 6.74
CA ASN A 50 -5.85 0.61 6.38
C ASN A 50 -4.33 0.66 6.53
N ARG A 51 -3.77 0.02 7.56
CA ARG A 51 -2.31 -0.14 7.67
C ARG A 51 -1.75 -1.00 6.55
N VAL A 52 -2.43 -2.07 6.16
CA VAL A 52 -2.05 -2.89 5.00
C VAL A 52 -2.07 -2.07 3.72
N LEU A 53 -3.11 -1.25 3.50
CA LEU A 53 -3.17 -0.32 2.36
C LEU A 53 -1.98 0.64 2.36
N ASP A 54 -1.68 1.23 3.51
CA ASP A 54 -0.54 2.13 3.69
C ASP A 54 0.79 1.44 3.33
N THR A 55 0.98 0.18 3.72
CA THR A 55 2.15 -0.63 3.38
C THR A 55 2.22 -0.98 1.89
N ILE A 56 1.09 -1.25 1.22
CA ILE A 56 1.06 -1.44 -0.24
C ILE A 56 1.50 -0.15 -0.95
N LEU A 57 1.05 1.01 -0.48
CA LEU A 57 1.44 2.30 -1.04
C LEU A 57 2.93 2.61 -0.81
N GLU A 58 3.49 2.22 0.34
CA GLU A 58 4.92 2.33 0.62
C GLU A 58 5.75 1.46 -0.34
N ALA A 59 5.32 0.21 -0.58
CA ALA A 59 5.98 -0.67 -1.55
C ALA A 59 5.88 -0.11 -2.98
N PHE A 60 4.73 0.44 -3.36
CA PHE A 60 4.54 1.09 -4.66
C PHE A 60 5.41 2.35 -4.80
N GLU A 61 5.57 3.14 -3.73
CA GLU A 61 6.48 4.31 -3.71
C GLU A 61 7.95 3.92 -3.96
N CYS A 62 8.38 2.75 -3.48
CA CYS A 62 9.71 2.22 -3.74
C CYS A 62 9.90 1.75 -5.19
N HIS A 63 8.84 1.30 -5.85
CA HIS A 63 8.87 0.69 -7.19
C HIS A 63 7.76 1.22 -8.13
N PRO A 64 7.74 2.54 -8.43
CA PRO A 64 6.71 3.14 -9.27
C PRO A 64 6.72 2.61 -10.72
N GLU A 65 7.84 2.07 -11.19
CA GLU A 65 7.98 1.40 -12.49
C GLU A 65 7.01 0.22 -12.64
N ASP A 66 6.74 -0.49 -11.54
CA ASP A 66 5.89 -1.68 -11.49
C ASP A 66 4.39 -1.32 -11.34
N HIS A 67 3.99 -0.10 -11.74
CA HIS A 67 2.58 0.37 -11.70
C HIS A 67 1.59 -0.57 -12.42
N VAL A 68 2.02 -1.29 -13.45
CA VAL A 68 1.19 -2.29 -14.15
C VAL A 68 0.74 -3.42 -13.20
N PHE A 69 1.54 -3.72 -12.18
CA PHE A 69 1.21 -4.65 -11.10
C PHE A 69 0.42 -3.95 -9.96
N TYR A 70 0.89 -2.81 -9.47
CA TYR A 70 0.31 -2.16 -8.29
C TYR A 70 -1.07 -1.54 -8.53
N ILE A 71 -1.34 -0.98 -9.71
CA ILE A 71 -2.62 -0.35 -10.03
C ILE A 71 -3.80 -1.34 -9.98
N PRO A 72 -3.77 -2.52 -10.65
CA PRO A 72 -4.85 -3.48 -10.53
C PRO A 72 -4.95 -4.09 -9.12
N LEU A 73 -3.82 -4.33 -8.44
CA LEU A 73 -3.81 -4.77 -7.04
C LEU A 73 -4.56 -3.80 -6.13
N LEU A 74 -4.20 -2.52 -6.18
CA LEU A 74 -4.82 -1.45 -5.40
C LEU A 74 -6.31 -1.33 -5.76
N ARG A 75 -6.66 -1.33 -7.04
CA ARG A 75 -8.06 -1.24 -7.48
C ARG A 75 -8.92 -2.38 -6.92
N ALA A 76 -8.38 -3.59 -6.84
CA ALA A 76 -9.09 -4.75 -6.32
C ALA A 76 -9.09 -4.84 -4.78
N TYR A 77 -8.13 -4.20 -4.11
CA TYR A 77 -8.04 -4.14 -2.65
C TYR A 77 -8.89 -3.00 -2.06
N ILE A 78 -8.91 -1.85 -2.71
CA ILE A 78 -9.59 -0.65 -2.23
C ILE A 78 -11.11 -0.85 -2.25
N ILE A 79 -11.71 -0.71 -1.08
CA ILE A 79 -13.17 -0.74 -0.90
C ILE A 79 -13.77 0.67 -1.06
N ASP A 80 -12.99 1.70 -0.71
CA ASP A 80 -13.41 3.11 -0.71
C ASP A 80 -12.25 4.03 -1.12
N LYS A 81 -12.48 4.86 -2.15
CA LYS A 81 -11.49 5.83 -2.63
C LYS A 81 -11.13 6.87 -1.58
N LEU A 82 -12.06 7.28 -0.72
CA LEU A 82 -11.79 8.30 0.31
C LEU A 82 -10.72 7.83 1.28
N THR A 83 -10.74 6.55 1.66
CA THR A 83 -9.70 5.94 2.50
C THR A 83 -8.32 6.02 1.86
N LEU A 84 -8.21 5.73 0.55
CA LEU A 84 -6.95 5.91 -0.19
C LEU A 84 -6.51 7.38 -0.17
N CYS A 85 -7.42 8.32 -0.45
CA CYS A 85 -7.14 9.75 -0.43
C CYS A 85 -6.63 10.23 0.94
N HIS A 86 -7.27 9.80 2.02
CA HIS A 86 -6.87 10.18 3.38
C HIS A 86 -5.47 9.67 3.73
N ILE A 87 -5.16 8.41 3.40
CA ILE A 87 -3.83 7.84 3.65
C ILE A 87 -2.77 8.58 2.82
N LEU A 88 -3.04 8.82 1.53
CA LEU A 88 -2.12 9.55 0.66
C LEU A 88 -1.89 10.99 1.17
N GLY A 89 -2.95 11.69 1.56
CA GLY A 89 -2.87 13.03 2.14
C GLY A 89 -2.10 13.06 3.46
N PHE A 90 -2.29 12.05 4.31
CA PHE A 90 -1.51 11.89 5.54
C PHE A 90 -0.02 11.72 5.25
N LYS A 91 0.35 10.93 4.24
CA LYS A 91 1.75 10.79 3.81
C LYS A 91 2.34 12.13 3.36
N PHE A 92 1.63 12.92 2.54
CA PHE A 92 2.11 14.26 2.13
C PHE A 92 2.30 15.19 3.34
N HIS A 93 1.31 15.27 4.22
CA HIS A 93 1.35 16.13 5.40
C HIS A 93 2.50 15.76 6.35
N PHE A 94 2.75 14.46 6.54
CA PHE A 94 3.87 13.99 7.37
C PHE A 94 5.24 14.35 6.78
N ARG A 95 5.37 14.43 5.44
CA ARG A 95 6.63 14.82 4.79
C ARG A 95 6.87 16.33 4.88
N GLU A 96 5.83 17.14 4.68
CA GLU A 96 5.93 18.60 4.82
C GLU A 96 6.30 19.04 6.24
N SER A 97 5.79 18.35 7.26
CA SER A 97 6.08 18.65 8.68
C SER A 97 7.47 18.20 9.13
N ALA A 98 8.17 17.37 8.35
CA ALA A 98 9.49 16.83 8.70
C ALA A 98 10.68 17.69 8.20
N ASP A 99 10.43 18.87 7.62
CA ASP A 99 11.45 19.75 7.00
C ASP A 99 12.28 19.05 5.89
N TRP A 100 11.76 17.93 5.38
CA TRP A 100 12.29 17.20 4.25
C TRP A 100 11.45 17.51 3.03
N SER A 101 12.08 17.90 1.92
CA SER A 101 11.38 18.10 0.66
C SER A 101 10.64 16.80 0.29
N THR A 102 9.34 16.91 0.02
CA THR A 102 8.52 15.77 -0.42
C THR A 102 9.20 15.02 -1.57
N PRO A 103 9.42 13.71 -1.44
CA PRO A 103 10.20 12.97 -2.42
C PRO A 103 9.45 12.85 -3.74
N LYS A 104 10.22 12.82 -4.85
CA LYS A 104 9.68 12.67 -6.21
C LYS A 104 8.90 11.36 -6.39
N SER A 105 9.27 10.31 -5.65
CA SER A 105 8.56 9.02 -5.62
C SER A 105 7.09 9.19 -5.23
N LEU A 106 6.83 9.91 -4.14
CA LEU A 106 5.47 10.14 -3.65
C LEU A 106 4.61 10.92 -4.65
N PHE A 107 5.18 11.96 -5.28
CA PHE A 107 4.51 12.67 -6.37
C PHE A 107 4.23 11.77 -7.58
N THR A 108 5.16 10.88 -7.92
CA THR A 108 5.00 9.93 -9.04
C THR A 108 3.87 8.95 -8.74
N CYS A 109 3.81 8.38 -7.54
CA CYS A 109 2.70 7.52 -7.12
C CYS A 109 1.36 8.24 -7.16
N ALA A 110 1.26 9.45 -6.59
CA ALA A 110 0.04 10.24 -6.64
C ALA A 110 -0.42 10.51 -8.08
N ALA A 111 0.50 10.90 -8.97
CA ALA A 111 0.21 11.12 -10.38
C ALA A 111 -0.29 9.85 -11.09
N LEU A 112 0.28 8.68 -10.77
CA LEU A 112 -0.18 7.39 -11.31
C LEU A 112 -1.57 7.01 -10.79
N LEU A 113 -1.84 7.24 -9.50
CA LEU A 113 -3.16 6.99 -8.91
C LEU A 113 -4.24 7.89 -9.54
N LEU A 114 -3.93 9.16 -9.77
CA LEU A 114 -4.80 10.10 -10.48
C LEU A 114 -5.03 9.69 -11.94
N LYS A 115 -3.95 9.37 -12.66
CA LYS A 115 -4.00 8.96 -14.07
C LYS A 115 -4.88 7.72 -14.29
N HIS A 116 -4.91 6.82 -13.31
CA HIS A 116 -5.71 5.60 -13.36
C HIS A 116 -7.06 5.71 -12.63
N GLU A 117 -7.47 6.91 -12.20
CA GLU A 117 -8.76 7.21 -11.58
C GLU A 117 -8.99 6.48 -10.24
N LEU A 118 -7.91 6.11 -9.54
CA LEU A 118 -7.98 5.58 -8.17
C LEU A 118 -8.19 6.69 -7.13
N VAL A 119 -7.74 7.90 -7.45
CA VAL A 119 -7.92 9.13 -6.67
C VAL A 119 -8.51 10.18 -7.60
N ASP A 120 -9.39 11.02 -7.07
CA ASP A 120 -10.00 12.15 -7.77
C ASP A 120 -9.38 13.46 -7.25
N LEU A 121 -9.34 14.49 -8.09
CA LEU A 121 -8.67 15.78 -7.83
C LEU A 121 -9.64 16.86 -7.35
#